data_AF-A0A963TRZ6-F1
#
_entry.id   AF-A0A963TRZ6-F1
#
_cell.length_a   1.000
_cell.length_b   1.000
_cell.length_c   1.000
_cell.angle_alpha   90.00
_cell.angle_beta   90.00
_cell.angle_gamma   90.00
#
_symmetry.space_group_name_H-M   'P 1'
#
loop_
_entity.id
_entity.type
_entity.pdbx_description
1 polymer ?
#
loop_
_entity_poly.entity_id
_entity_poly.type
_entity_poly.pdbx_seq_one_letter_code
_entity_poly.pdbx_strand_id
1 'polypeptide(L)'
;MSEQLSDKDLRAKIDKAIKEFSGYTPSLETAIGALFLGKACGWKVLYIIHSQSTIRKYEKILGIDFKEQMPAETELSRKSWAYVWGEKFDSFWRIVRGQETKIDRPRLEEKPVKDSDVHEEGNK
;
A
#
# COMPACT_ATOMS: atom_id res chain seq x y z
N MET A 1 -3.58 -17.57 -14.43
CA MET A 1 -2.32 -17.09 -13.82
C MET A 1 -2.40 -15.58 -13.80
N SER A 2 -2.52 -14.97 -12.63
CA SER A 2 -2.51 -13.51 -12.49
C SER A 2 -1.11 -13.00 -12.81
N GLU A 3 -1.02 -12.12 -13.81
CA GLU A 3 0.23 -11.48 -14.21
C GLU A 3 0.64 -10.46 -13.13
N GLN A 4 1.71 -10.75 -12.41
CA GLN A 4 2.21 -9.86 -11.36
C GLN A 4 2.87 -8.63 -12.00
N LEU A 5 2.58 -7.45 -11.49
CA LEU A 5 3.06 -6.19 -12.06
C LEU A 5 4.58 -6.06 -11.97
N SER A 6 5.29 -6.00 -13.10
CA SER A 6 6.74 -5.77 -13.12
C SER A 6 7.08 -4.31 -12.77
N ASP A 7 8.36 -4.02 -12.45
CA ASP A 7 8.80 -2.67 -12.11
C ASP A 7 8.62 -1.67 -13.26
N LYS A 8 8.83 -2.14 -14.49
CA LYS A 8 8.66 -1.34 -15.70
C LYS A 8 7.18 -0.98 -15.92
N ASP A 9 6.29 -1.94 -15.67
CA ASP A 9 4.85 -1.75 -15.83
C ASP A 9 4.29 -0.83 -14.76
N LEU A 10 4.81 -0.92 -13.53
CA LEU A 10 4.47 -0.02 -12.43
C LEU A 10 4.79 1.43 -12.78
N ARG A 11 5.99 1.70 -13.31
CA ARG A 11 6.37 3.06 -13.71
C ARG A 11 5.50 3.57 -14.85
N ALA A 12 5.21 2.74 -15.85
CA ALA A 12 4.31 3.12 -16.94
C ALA A 12 2.90 3.46 -16.45
N LYS A 13 2.37 2.72 -15.47
CA LYS A 13 1.07 3.01 -14.84
C LYS A 13 1.09 4.34 -14.10
N ILE A 14 2.15 4.65 -13.35
CA ILE A 14 2.31 5.92 -12.66
C ILE A 14 2.37 7.07 -13.66
N ASP A 15 3.23 6.97 -14.67
CA ASP A 15 3.39 8.02 -15.69
C ASP A 15 2.07 8.29 -16.42
N LYS A 16 1.30 7.23 -16.72
CA LYS A 16 -0.04 7.35 -17.30
C LYS A 16 -1.01 8.04 -16.34
N ALA A 17 -1.07 7.61 -15.08
CA ALA A 17 -1.94 8.19 -14.07
C ALA A 17 -1.64 9.69 -13.86
N ILE A 18 -0.36 10.09 -13.80
CA ILE A 18 0.04 11.49 -13.66
C ILE A 18 -0.42 12.33 -14.85
N LYS A 19 -0.29 11.81 -16.07
CA LYS A 19 -0.67 12.54 -17.29
C LYS A 19 -2.17 12.69 -17.47
N GLU A 20 -2.93 11.65 -17.11
CA GLU A 20 -4.38 11.60 -17.36
C GLU A 20 -5.22 12.07 -16.16
N PHE A 21 -4.64 12.15 -14.96
CA PHE A 21 -5.37 12.52 -13.77
C PHE A 21 -5.74 14.01 -13.77
N SER A 22 -7.04 14.26 -13.69
CA SER A 22 -7.63 15.57 -13.47
C SER A 22 -8.47 15.50 -12.19
N GLY A 23 -8.06 16.20 -11.14
CA GLY A 23 -8.78 16.21 -9.86
C GLY A 23 -7.92 16.67 -8.69
N TYR A 24 -8.28 16.22 -7.49
CA TYR A 24 -7.59 16.59 -6.26
C TYR A 24 -6.24 15.87 -6.13
N THR A 25 -5.13 16.58 -6.35
CA THR A 25 -3.75 16.06 -6.40
C THR A 25 -3.36 15.16 -5.21
N PRO A 26 -3.73 15.45 -3.96
CA PRO A 26 -3.40 14.55 -2.84
C PRO A 26 -4.03 13.15 -2.96
N SER A 27 -5.11 13.01 -3.73
CA SER A 27 -5.68 11.69 -4.04
C SER A 27 -4.81 10.89 -4.99
N LEU A 28 -4.13 11.55 -5.93
CA LEU A 28 -3.18 10.91 -6.83
C LEU A 28 -1.92 10.49 -6.08
N GLU A 29 -1.36 11.38 -5.25
CA GLU A 29 -0.18 11.09 -4.42
C GLU A 29 -0.42 9.87 -3.52
N THR A 30 -1.55 9.85 -2.82
CA THR A 30 -1.91 8.72 -1.95
C THR A 30 -2.22 7.44 -2.73
N ALA A 31 -2.80 7.53 -3.94
CA ALA A 31 -2.98 6.36 -4.81
C ALA A 31 -1.62 5.79 -5.27
N ILE A 32 -0.69 6.64 -5.69
CA ILE A 32 0.67 6.23 -6.07
C ILE A 32 1.38 5.59 -4.87
N GLY A 33 1.29 6.18 -3.69
CA GLY A 33 1.83 5.59 -2.46
C GLY A 33 1.24 4.20 -2.16
N ALA A 34 -0.08 4.04 -2.31
CA ALA A 34 -0.76 2.76 -2.16
C ALA A 34 -0.29 1.73 -3.21
N LEU A 35 0.01 2.15 -4.44
CA LEU A 35 0.57 1.27 -5.47
C LEU A 35 1.91 0.67 -5.06
N PHE A 36 2.83 1.51 -4.57
CA PHE A 36 4.13 1.03 -4.08
C PHE A 36 3.98 0.13 -2.86
N LEU A 37 3.14 0.53 -1.90
CA LEU A 37 2.92 -0.23 -0.68
C LEU A 37 2.27 -1.59 -0.98
N GLY A 38 1.29 -1.64 -1.89
CA GLY A 38 0.64 -2.87 -2.31
C GLY A 38 1.59 -3.83 -3.03
N LYS A 39 2.52 -3.31 -3.85
CA LYS A 39 3.54 -4.15 -4.47
C LYS A 39 4.50 -4.73 -3.45
N ALA A 40 4.92 -3.91 -2.47
CA ALA A 40 5.86 -4.35 -1.44
C ALA A 40 5.21 -5.31 -0.44
N CYS A 41 3.97 -5.06 -0.02
CA CYS A 41 3.30 -5.71 1.11
C CYS A 41 2.05 -6.52 0.73
N GLY A 42 1.72 -6.65 -0.56
CA GLY A 42 0.51 -7.30 -1.03
C GLY A 42 -0.77 -6.48 -0.85
N TRP A 43 -1.82 -6.83 -1.61
CA TRP A 43 -3.05 -6.04 -1.65
C TRP A 43 -3.88 -6.14 -0.36
N LYS A 44 -3.76 -7.23 0.42
CA LYS A 44 -4.53 -7.38 1.67
C LYS A 44 -4.20 -6.28 2.68
N VAL A 45 -2.93 -5.87 2.76
CA VAL A 45 -2.48 -4.79 3.64
C VAL A 45 -3.17 -3.46 3.26
N LEU A 46 -3.33 -3.18 1.98
CA LEU A 46 -4.05 -1.99 1.51
C LEU A 46 -5.51 -1.98 1.99
N TYR A 47 -6.19 -3.13 1.93
CA TYR A 47 -7.58 -3.27 2.36
C TYR A 47 -7.77 -3.16 3.89
N ILE A 48 -6.71 -3.33 4.68
CA ILE A 48 -6.72 -3.12 6.13
C ILE A 48 -6.54 -1.63 6.46
N ILE A 49 -5.60 -0.97 5.77
CA ILE A 49 -5.22 0.42 6.05
C ILE A 49 -6.26 1.40 5.50
N HIS A 50 -6.84 1.08 4.34
CA HIS A 50 -7.79 1.95 3.64
C HIS A 50 -9.18 1.33 3.58
N SER A 51 -10.20 2.20 3.61
CA SER A 51 -11.58 1.76 3.39
C SER A 51 -11.77 1.22 1.96
N GLN A 52 -12.76 0.35 1.76
CA GLN A 52 -13.10 -0.17 0.43
C GLN A 52 -13.44 0.94 -0.58
N SER A 53 -14.07 2.04 -0.14
CA SER A 53 -14.35 3.20 -0.97
C SER A 53 -13.07 3.89 -1.46
N THR A 54 -12.06 3.98 -0.58
CA THR A 54 -10.76 4.58 -0.88
C THR A 54 -9.97 3.71 -1.85
N ILE A 55 -9.95 2.39 -1.64
CA ILE A 55 -9.30 1.46 -2.56
C ILE A 55 -9.89 1.56 -3.97
N ARG A 56 -11.22 1.54 -4.10
CA ARG A 56 -11.89 1.70 -5.41
C ARG A 56 -11.55 3.02 -6.08
N LYS A 57 -11.38 4.08 -5.31
CA LYS A 57 -10.94 5.39 -5.82
C LYS A 57 -9.52 5.30 -6.37
N TYR A 58 -8.60 4.67 -5.65
CA TYR A 58 -7.22 4.49 -6.09
C TYR A 58 -7.11 3.61 -7.34
N GLU A 59 -7.85 2.49 -7.39
CA GLU A 59 -7.94 1.61 -8.56
C GLU A 59 -8.40 2.38 -9.81
N LYS A 60 -9.41 3.25 -9.67
CA LYS A 60 -9.87 4.12 -10.76
C LYS A 60 -8.82 5.13 -11.21
N ILE A 61 -8.10 5.75 -10.27
CA ILE A 61 -7.05 6.73 -10.56
C ILE A 61 -5.89 6.07 -11.32
N LEU A 62 -5.50 4.86 -10.90
CA LEU A 62 -4.35 4.14 -11.43
C LEU A 62 -4.69 3.27 -12.66
N GLY A 63 -5.97 2.99 -12.89
CA GLY A 63 -6.42 2.09 -13.95
C GLY A 63 -5.92 0.66 -13.76
N ILE A 64 -6.05 0.15 -12.53
CA ILE A 64 -5.63 -1.21 -12.14
C ILE A 64 -6.66 -1.86 -11.22
N ASP A 65 -6.51 -3.18 -11.03
CA ASP A 65 -7.12 -3.92 -9.93
C ASP A 65 -5.99 -4.44 -9.03
N PHE A 66 -6.01 -4.07 -7.75
CA PHE A 66 -4.95 -4.46 -6.82
C PHE A 66 -4.94 -5.97 -6.56
N LYS A 67 -6.09 -6.63 -6.55
CA LYS A 67 -6.20 -8.07 -6.29
C LYS A 67 -5.67 -8.92 -7.43
N GLU A 68 -5.83 -8.43 -8.65
CA GLU A 68 -5.41 -9.14 -9.86
C GLU A 68 -3.91 -8.95 -10.14
N GLN A 69 -3.40 -7.74 -9.91
CA GLN A 69 -2.05 -7.35 -10.33
C GLN A 69 -0.98 -7.48 -9.23
N MET A 70 -1.40 -7.77 -7.99
CA MET A 70 -0.49 -7.92 -6.85
C MET A 70 -0.75 -9.23 -6.12
N PRO A 71 0.28 -9.81 -5.49
CA PRO A 71 0.06 -10.94 -4.59
C PRO A 71 -0.83 -10.51 -3.42
N ALA A 72 -1.57 -11.46 -2.86
CA ALA A 72 -2.35 -11.21 -1.65
C ALA A 72 -1.46 -10.71 -0.50
N GLU A 73 -0.26 -11.27 -0.44
CA GLU A 73 0.67 -11.25 0.68
C GLU A 73 2.09 -11.48 0.15
N THR A 74 3.09 -10.84 0.76
CA THR A 74 4.52 -10.93 0.47
C THR A 74 5.29 -11.22 1.76
N GLU A 75 6.59 -11.51 1.67
CA GLU A 75 7.45 -11.67 2.85
C GLU A 75 7.50 -10.40 3.72
N LEU A 76 7.43 -9.23 3.09
CA LEU A 76 7.41 -7.94 3.80
C LEU A 76 6.06 -7.65 4.45
N SER A 77 4.97 -8.28 4.00
CA SER A 77 3.69 -8.20 4.71
C SER A 77 3.86 -8.64 6.16
N ARG A 78 4.68 -9.66 6.43
CA ARG A 78 4.94 -10.19 7.79
C ARG A 78 5.66 -9.19 8.71
N LYS A 79 6.39 -8.22 8.17
CA LYS A 79 7.00 -7.13 8.95
C LYS A 79 5.99 -6.03 9.30
N SER A 80 4.91 -5.91 8.53
CA SER A 80 3.79 -5.02 8.84
C SER A 80 2.84 -5.69 9.83
N TRP A 81 2.47 -4.98 10.90
CA TRP A 81 1.55 -5.49 11.93
C TRP A 81 0.19 -5.97 11.36
N ALA A 82 -0.19 -5.51 10.17
CA ALA A 82 -1.40 -5.91 9.46
C ALA A 82 -1.48 -7.43 9.18
N TYR A 83 -0.34 -8.12 9.03
CA TYR A 83 -0.30 -9.55 8.74
C TYR A 83 -0.51 -10.43 9.97
N VAL A 84 0.00 -10.01 11.13
CA VAL A 84 -0.21 -10.69 12.43
C VAL A 84 -1.70 -10.77 12.77
N TRP A 85 -2.51 -9.82 12.28
CA TRP A 85 -3.95 -9.76 12.53
C TRP A 85 -4.82 -10.47 11.47
N GLY A 86 -4.27 -10.77 10.29
CA GLY A 86 -4.99 -11.32 9.14
C GLY A 86 -4.97 -12.85 9.01
N GLU A 87 -4.20 -13.56 9.84
CA GLU A 87 -3.97 -15.00 9.70
C GLU A 87 -5.24 -15.86 9.82
N LYS A 88 -6.32 -15.30 10.39
CA LYS A 88 -7.68 -15.85 10.27
C LYS A 88 -8.41 -15.11 9.16
N PHE A 89 -8.54 -15.72 7.98
CA PHE A 89 -9.27 -15.17 6.82
C PHE A 89 -10.67 -14.62 7.18
N ASP A 90 -11.34 -15.21 8.17
CA ASP A 90 -12.64 -14.73 8.65
C ASP A 90 -12.54 -13.43 9.47
N SER A 91 -11.50 -13.30 10.29
CA SER A 91 -11.15 -12.05 11.00
C SER A 91 -10.74 -10.95 10.01
N PHE A 92 -10.00 -11.27 8.95
CA PHE A 92 -9.60 -10.30 7.92
C PHE A 92 -10.81 -9.62 7.28
N TRP A 93 -11.78 -10.38 6.75
CA TRP A 93 -12.96 -9.79 6.13
C TRP A 93 -13.86 -9.09 7.14
N ARG A 94 -13.84 -9.48 8.42
CA ARG A 94 -14.54 -8.75 9.49
C ARG A 94 -13.90 -7.38 9.75
N ILE A 95 -12.57 -7.28 9.75
CA ILE A 95 -11.82 -6.01 9.86
C ILE A 95 -12.09 -5.11 8.65
N VAL A 96 -11.99 -5.65 7.44
CA VAL A 96 -12.28 -4.92 6.19
C VAL A 96 -13.71 -4.39 6.16
N ARG A 97 -14.67 -5.15 6.70
CA ARG A 97 -16.07 -4.74 6.83
C ARG A 97 -16.35 -3.81 8.01
N GLY A 98 -15.34 -3.45 8.80
CA GLY A 98 -15.47 -2.58 9.97
C GLY A 98 -16.22 -3.22 11.15
N GLN A 99 -16.33 -4.55 11.19
CA GLN A 99 -17.08 -5.30 12.21
C GLN A 99 -16.23 -5.63 13.46
N GLU A 100 -14.94 -5.32 13.45
CA GLU A 100 -14.02 -5.46 14.59
C GLU A 100 -13.33 -4.10 14.82
N THR A 101 -13.67 -3.42 15.92
CA THR A 101 -13.23 -2.03 16.22
C THR A 101 -12.11 -1.94 17.25
N LYS A 102 -11.77 -3.03 17.94
CA LYS A 102 -10.65 -3.06 18.89
C LYS A 102 -9.33 -3.30 18.16
N ILE A 103 -8.94 -2.34 17.32
CA ILE A 103 -7.55 -2.22 16.91
C ILE A 103 -6.92 -1.29 17.94
N ASP A 104 -6.27 -1.87 18.94
CA ASP A 104 -5.37 -1.12 19.78
C ASP A 104 -4.21 -0.72 18.87
N ARG A 105 -4.26 0.52 18.36
CA ARG A 105 -3.21 1.07 17.51
C ARG A 105 -2.17 1.63 18.47
N PRO A 106 -1.08 0.92 18.82
CA PRO A 106 0.05 1.63 19.39
C PRO A 106 0.41 2.69 18.35
N ARG A 107 0.33 3.96 18.76
CA ARG A 107 0.86 5.06 17.98
C ARG A 107 2.29 4.66 17.66
N LEU A 108 2.60 4.44 16.38
CA LEU A 108 3.97 4.18 15.98
C LEU A 108 4.76 5.40 16.48
N GLU A 109 5.62 5.18 17.47
CA GLU A 109 6.71 6.12 17.68
C GLU A 109 7.50 6.07 16.39
N GLU A 110 7.32 7.08 15.55
CA GLU A 110 8.24 7.36 14.47
C GLU A 110 9.61 7.45 15.14
N LYS A 111 10.41 6.39 15.05
CA LYS A 111 11.80 6.48 15.49
C LYS A 111 12.39 7.58 14.62
N PRO A 112 12.85 8.70 15.19
CA PRO A 112 13.46 9.75 14.39
C PRO A 112 14.58 9.08 13.59
N VAL A 113 14.56 9.28 12.28
CA VAL A 113 15.71 8.96 11.43
C VAL A 113 16.86 9.74 12.04
N LYS A 114 17.84 9.02 12.62
CA LYS A 114 19.00 9.69 13.20
C LYS A 114 19.79 10.27 12.04
N ASP A 115 20.12 11.57 12.13
CA ASP A 115 20.96 12.28 11.14
C ASP A 115 22.31 11.59 10.87
N SER A 116 22.71 10.62 11.71
CA SER A 116 23.93 9.83 11.56
C SER A 116 23.98 8.91 10.33
N ASP A 117 22.85 8.67 9.65
CA ASP A 117 22.81 7.81 8.45
C ASP A 117 22.82 8.62 7.14
N VAL A 118 22.88 9.96 7.23
CA VAL A 118 22.94 10.87 6.09
C VAL A 118 24.17 11.76 6.23
N HIS A 119 25.38 11.19 6.24
CA HIS A 119 26.62 11.86 5.80
C HIS A 119 27.78 10.87 5.88
N GLU A 120 28.20 10.30 4.73
CA GLU A 120 29.61 10.17 4.32
C GLU A 120 29.71 9.39 3.00
N GLU A 121 29.25 9.99 1.90
CA GLU A 121 29.94 9.79 0.62
C GLU A 121 30.07 11.15 -0.06
N GLY A 122 31.28 11.72 0.03
CA GLY A 122 31.67 12.93 -0.69
C GLY A 122 32.33 13.98 0.19
N ASN A 123 33.60 13.76 0.57
CA ASN A 123 34.70 14.70 0.31
C ASN A 123 36.04 14.17 0.85
N LYS A 124 36.84 13.54 -0.03
CA LYS A 124 38.29 13.79 -0.19
C LYS A 124 38.82 13.08 -1.43
#